data_AF-A0A1I4LCE4-F1
#
_entry.id   AF-A0A1I4LCE4-F1
#
_cell.length_a   1.000
_cell.length_b   1.000
_cell.length_c   1.000
_cell.angle_alpha   90.00
_cell.angle_beta   90.00
_cell.angle_gamma   90.00
#
_symmetry.space_group_name_H-M   'P 1'
#
loop_
_entity.id
_entity.type
_entity.pdbx_description
1 polymer ?
#
loop_
_entity_poly.entity_id
_entity_poly.type
_entity_poly.pdbx_seq_one_letter_code
_entity_poly.pdbx_strand_id
1 'polypeptide(L)'
;MRRISHGFASAIFEVVYLGLATNLMLVLACLPLLVLVIGTDPAEMWPYLVVAAALAAPGCSAAFTVFREQGRNGAGPLRTFLRGYAATWRKALAIGAATAALLVVLLGDVRALASSAVGVVVVPLLLVLSVLALAVAILSLVAIAEVPIARLRDVLRAAVLLGVRRWYLSLVSLLIGAVQLALFANLPAIAAGVTAAAALYLIWANGRYALRPVLPAAEPLTD
;
A
#
# COMPACT_ATOMS: atom_id res chain seq x y z
N MET A 1 -19.66 25.32 31.17
CA MET A 1 -18.70 24.30 30.71
C MET A 1 -19.46 23.26 29.90
N ARG A 2 -19.21 23.20 28.59
CA ARG A 2 -19.96 22.41 27.61
C ARG A 2 -19.62 20.92 27.81
N ARG A 3 -20.60 20.08 28.18
CA ARG A 3 -20.43 18.61 28.22
C ARG A 3 -20.12 18.14 26.80
N ILE A 4 -18.84 17.93 26.50
CA ILE A 4 -18.43 17.15 25.33
C ILE A 4 -19.14 15.80 25.50
N SER A 5 -19.99 15.42 24.54
CA SER A 5 -20.77 14.19 24.64
C SER A 5 -19.78 13.02 24.78
N HIS A 6 -20.02 12.11 25.72
CA HIS A 6 -19.12 10.97 25.93
C HIS A 6 -18.89 10.18 24.62
N GLY A 7 -19.86 10.20 23.70
CA GLY A 7 -19.76 9.62 22.37
C GLY A 7 -18.72 10.28 21.44
N PHE A 8 -18.49 11.60 21.55
CA PHE A 8 -17.46 12.26 20.73
C PHE A 8 -16.05 11.92 21.22
N ALA A 9 -15.84 11.92 22.54
CA ALA A 9 -14.55 11.56 23.13
C ALA A 9 -14.19 10.09 22.85
N SER A 10 -15.16 9.17 22.92
CA SER A 10 -14.93 7.77 22.56
C SER A 10 -14.60 7.61 21.09
N ALA A 11 -15.28 8.34 20.19
CA ALA A 11 -15.01 8.28 18.76
C ALA A 11 -13.61 8.77 18.40
N ILE A 12 -13.16 9.89 19.00
CA ILE A 12 -11.77 10.37 18.82
C ILE A 12 -10.79 9.32 19.31
N PHE A 13 -11.00 8.78 20.52
CA PHE A 13 -10.09 7.81 21.10
C PHE A 13 -9.99 6.55 20.23
N GLU A 14 -11.11 6.08 19.69
CA GLU A 14 -11.15 4.92 18.80
C GLU A 14 -10.35 5.16 17.51
N VAL A 15 -10.53 6.31 16.85
CA VAL A 15 -9.80 6.66 15.62
C VAL A 15 -8.30 6.82 15.89
N VAL A 16 -7.95 7.50 16.99
CA VAL A 16 -6.54 7.70 17.38
C VAL A 16 -5.89 6.36 17.72
N TYR A 17 -6.57 5.50 18.49
CA TYR A 17 -6.09 4.17 18.82
C TYR A 17 -5.91 3.28 17.58
N LEU A 18 -6.88 3.30 16.66
CA LEU A 18 -6.80 2.60 15.37
C LEU A 18 -5.56 3.03 14.58
N GLY A 19 -5.35 4.33 14.45
CA GLY A 19 -4.20 4.91 13.73
C GLY A 19 -2.87 4.52 14.36
N LEU A 20 -2.73 4.73 15.68
CA LEU A 20 -1.50 4.42 16.42
C LEU A 20 -1.18 2.92 16.41
N ALA A 21 -2.18 2.06 16.64
CA ALA A 21 -2.01 0.62 16.61
C ALA A 21 -1.59 0.13 15.22
N THR A 22 -2.19 0.68 14.16
CA THR A 22 -1.86 0.33 12.78
C THR A 22 -0.44 0.78 12.42
N ASN A 23 -0.05 2.00 12.80
CA ASN A 23 1.31 2.51 12.61
C ASN A 23 2.35 1.64 13.32
N LEU A 24 2.09 1.27 14.58
CA LEU A 24 2.99 0.39 15.33
C LEU A 24 3.19 -0.95 14.63
N MET A 25 2.10 -1.59 14.17
CA MET A 25 2.19 -2.86 13.45
C MET A 25 2.85 -2.72 12.08
N LEU A 26 2.65 -1.60 11.38
CA LEU A 26 3.34 -1.29 10.13
C LEU A 26 4.84 -1.12 10.34
N VAL A 27 5.26 -0.41 11.38
CA VAL A 27 6.68 -0.27 11.74
C VAL A 27 7.31 -1.65 11.96
N LEU A 28 6.63 -2.54 12.71
CA LEU A 28 7.09 -3.90 12.93
C LEU A 28 7.17 -4.71 11.62
N ALA A 29 6.16 -4.61 10.76
CA ALA A 29 6.15 -5.30 9.47
C ALA A 29 7.22 -4.76 8.50
N CYS A 30 7.55 -3.48 8.60
CA CYS A 30 8.54 -2.80 7.75
C CYS A 30 9.95 -2.78 8.36
N LEU A 31 10.20 -3.42 9.51
CA LEU A 31 11.51 -3.43 10.18
C LEU A 31 12.69 -3.72 9.25
N PRO A 32 12.64 -4.73 8.35
CA PRO A 32 13.74 -4.99 7.43
C PRO A 32 14.06 -3.80 6.52
N LEU A 33 13.03 -3.09 6.03
CA LEU A 33 13.18 -1.90 5.21
C LEU A 33 13.73 -0.73 6.03
N LEU A 34 13.22 -0.53 7.26
CA LEU A 34 13.68 0.54 8.15
C LEU A 34 15.17 0.38 8.49
N VAL A 35 15.59 -0.84 8.84
CA VAL A 35 17.00 -1.14 9.14
C VAL A 35 17.89 -0.84 7.94
N LEU A 36 17.47 -1.21 6.73
CA LEU A 36 18.24 -0.97 5.53
C LEU A 36 18.36 0.53 5.23
N VAL A 37 17.26 1.28 5.30
CA VAL A 37 17.28 2.74 5.03
C VAL A 37 18.11 3.51 6.06
N ILE A 38 18.05 3.11 7.33
CA ILE A 38 18.81 3.79 8.40
C ILE A 38 20.31 3.44 8.33
N GLY A 39 20.63 2.20 7.95
CA GLY A 39 22.00 1.69 7.98
C GLY A 39 22.82 1.91 6.72
N THR A 40 22.22 2.36 5.61
CA THR A 40 22.89 2.36 4.29
C THR A 40 22.58 3.60 3.47
N ASP A 41 23.49 3.94 2.52
CA ASP A 41 23.24 4.99 1.55
C ASP A 41 22.16 4.55 0.55
N PRO A 42 20.99 5.24 0.50
CA PRO A 42 19.90 4.88 -0.38
C PRO A 42 20.24 4.93 -1.88
N ALA A 43 21.20 5.79 -2.28
CA ALA A 43 21.54 5.96 -3.69
C ALA A 43 22.36 4.78 -4.23
N GLU A 44 23.18 4.17 -3.39
CA GLU A 44 24.01 3.02 -3.76
C GLU A 44 23.23 1.70 -3.63
N MET A 45 22.35 1.59 -2.64
CA MET A 45 21.64 0.35 -2.33
C MET A 45 20.21 0.27 -2.86
N TRP A 46 19.89 1.06 -3.90
CA TRP A 46 18.54 1.15 -4.46
C TRP A 46 17.89 -0.20 -4.83
N PRO A 47 18.58 -1.23 -5.37
CA PRO A 47 17.94 -2.51 -5.66
C PRO A 47 17.53 -3.25 -4.38
N TYR A 48 18.38 -3.19 -3.35
CA TYR A 48 18.09 -3.78 -2.05
C TYR A 48 16.92 -3.09 -1.37
N LEU A 49 16.79 -1.76 -1.53
CA LEU A 49 15.64 -1.01 -1.04
C LEU A 49 14.33 -1.45 -1.71
N VAL A 50 14.34 -1.66 -3.04
CA VAL A 50 13.17 -2.14 -3.77
C VAL A 50 12.76 -3.55 -3.31
N VAL A 51 13.73 -4.44 -3.08
CA VAL A 51 13.47 -5.78 -2.54
C VAL A 51 12.98 -5.72 -1.08
N ALA A 52 13.57 -4.87 -0.24
CA ALA A 52 13.11 -4.67 1.13
C ALA A 52 11.70 -4.08 1.18
N ALA A 53 11.34 -3.20 0.23
CA ALA A 53 9.98 -2.67 0.10
C ALA A 53 8.96 -3.77 -0.26
N ALA A 54 9.36 -4.82 -0.99
CA ALA A 54 8.47 -5.97 -1.21
C ALA A 54 8.11 -6.71 0.08
N LEU A 55 9.01 -6.75 1.07
CA LEU A 55 8.75 -7.37 2.38
C LEU A 55 7.74 -6.57 3.20
N ALA A 56 7.56 -5.28 2.91
CA ALA A 56 6.54 -4.45 3.53
C ALA A 56 5.12 -4.69 2.96
N ALA A 57 4.99 -5.32 1.79
CA ALA A 57 3.70 -5.50 1.11
C ALA A 57 2.64 -6.26 1.95
N PRO A 58 2.98 -7.34 2.68
CA PRO A 58 2.06 -7.97 3.63
C PRO A 58 1.56 -7.04 4.73
N GLY A 59 2.42 -6.14 5.24
CA GLY A 59 2.05 -5.13 6.24
C GLY A 59 1.03 -4.13 5.70
N CYS A 60 1.23 -3.65 4.47
CA CYS A 60 0.28 -2.77 3.79
C CYS A 60 -1.09 -3.44 3.58
N SER A 61 -1.11 -4.69 3.11
CA SER A 61 -2.34 -5.48 2.94
C SER A 61 -3.09 -5.72 4.26
N ALA A 62 -2.34 -5.97 5.34
CA ALA A 62 -2.89 -6.12 6.69
C ALA A 62 -3.51 -4.80 7.19
N ALA A 63 -2.86 -3.65 6.97
CA ALA A 63 -3.42 -2.34 7.30
C ALA A 63 -4.72 -2.06 6.54
N PHE A 64 -4.80 -2.40 5.24
CA PHE A 64 -6.04 -2.29 4.46
C PHE A 64 -7.17 -3.15 5.02
N THR A 65 -6.84 -4.33 5.56
CA THR A 65 -7.83 -5.19 6.23
C THR A 65 -8.38 -4.52 7.50
N VAL A 66 -7.51 -3.86 8.28
CA VAL A 66 -7.92 -3.07 9.47
C VAL A 66 -8.88 -1.95 9.08
N PHE A 67 -8.60 -1.22 8.01
CA PHE A 67 -9.47 -0.14 7.54
C PHE A 67 -10.81 -0.64 6.99
N ARG A 68 -10.84 -1.82 6.37
CA ARG A 68 -12.08 -2.47 5.90
C ARG A 68 -13.01 -2.86 7.06
N GLU A 69 -12.45 -3.30 8.18
CA GLU A 69 -13.21 -3.72 9.37
C GLU A 69 -13.51 -2.58 10.33
N GLN A 70 -12.95 -1.39 10.12
CA GLN A 70 -13.25 -0.21 10.92
C GLN A 70 -14.77 0.06 10.97
N GLY A 71 -15.31 0.19 12.19
CA GLY A 71 -16.74 0.44 12.43
C GLY A 71 -17.64 -0.81 12.37
N ARG A 72 -17.10 -1.99 12.05
CA ARG A 72 -17.77 -3.27 12.32
C ARG A 72 -17.34 -3.69 13.72
N ASN A 73 -18.27 -3.95 14.65
CA ASN A 73 -17.99 -4.33 16.06
C ASN A 73 -17.17 -5.65 16.19
N GLY A 74 -15.92 -5.62 15.76
CA GLY A 74 -15.04 -6.76 15.60
C GLY A 74 -13.95 -6.84 16.66
N ALA A 75 -12.99 -7.75 16.44
CA ALA A 75 -11.81 -7.82 17.28
C ALA A 75 -10.97 -6.53 17.14
N GLY A 76 -10.36 -6.04 18.21
CA GLY A 76 -9.55 -4.81 18.18
C GLY A 76 -8.46 -4.79 17.10
N PRO A 77 -7.91 -3.60 16.77
CA PRO A 77 -7.11 -3.35 15.56
C PRO A 77 -5.91 -4.28 15.40
N LEU A 78 -5.24 -4.66 16.50
CA LEU A 78 -4.08 -5.57 16.46
C LEU A 78 -4.49 -6.96 15.98
N ARG A 79 -5.62 -7.49 16.47
CA ARG A 79 -6.10 -8.83 16.11
C ARG A 79 -6.54 -8.86 14.65
N THR A 80 -7.22 -7.81 14.18
CA THR A 80 -7.59 -7.68 12.78
C THR A 80 -6.36 -7.56 11.88
N PHE A 81 -5.33 -6.80 12.29
CA PHE A 81 -4.07 -6.71 11.55
C PHE A 81 -3.42 -8.09 11.40
N LEU A 82 -3.23 -8.82 12.50
CA LEU A 82 -2.60 -10.14 12.47
C LEU A 82 -3.39 -11.16 11.64
N ARG A 83 -4.73 -11.13 11.72
CA ARG A 83 -5.60 -11.97 10.88
C ARG A 83 -5.48 -11.62 9.40
N GLY A 84 -5.53 -10.33 9.06
CA GLY A 84 -5.34 -9.85 7.68
C GLY A 84 -3.95 -10.21 7.13
N TYR A 85 -2.92 -10.07 7.96
CA TYR A 85 -1.55 -10.47 7.65
C TYR A 85 -1.49 -11.97 7.34
N ALA A 86 -1.95 -12.83 8.27
CA ALA A 86 -1.95 -14.28 8.08
C ALA A 86 -2.82 -14.76 6.90
N ALA A 87 -3.90 -14.05 6.58
CA ALA A 87 -4.76 -14.39 5.45
C ALA A 87 -4.13 -14.02 4.09
N THR A 88 -3.35 -12.94 4.03
CA THR A 88 -2.88 -12.35 2.77
C THR A 88 -1.37 -12.46 2.53
N TRP A 89 -0.57 -12.87 3.52
CA TRP A 89 0.90 -12.77 3.46
C TRP A 89 1.52 -13.38 2.20
N ARG A 90 1.10 -14.59 1.79
CA ARG A 90 1.67 -15.27 0.59
C ARG A 90 1.37 -14.49 -0.68
N LYS A 91 0.12 -14.04 -0.83
CA LYS A 91 -0.32 -13.29 -2.02
C LYS A 91 0.30 -11.91 -2.05
N ALA A 92 0.31 -11.21 -0.92
CA ALA A 92 0.91 -9.89 -0.78
C ALA A 92 2.42 -9.93 -1.02
N LEU A 93 3.12 -10.94 -0.49
CA LEU A 93 4.55 -11.14 -0.73
C LEU A 93 4.82 -11.49 -2.19
N ALA A 94 4.00 -12.33 -2.83
CA ALA A 94 4.14 -12.63 -4.26
C ALA A 94 3.94 -11.38 -5.14
N ILE A 95 2.94 -10.54 -4.84
CA ILE A 95 2.72 -9.26 -5.53
C ILE A 95 3.91 -8.33 -5.30
N GLY A 96 4.36 -8.18 -4.05
CA GLY A 96 5.52 -7.36 -3.70
C GLY A 96 6.77 -7.82 -4.42
N ALA A 97 7.09 -9.11 -4.38
CA ALA A 97 8.28 -9.69 -5.01
C ALA A 97 8.25 -9.56 -6.54
N ALA A 98 7.10 -9.83 -7.17
CA ALA A 98 6.95 -9.66 -8.62
C ALA A 98 7.12 -8.19 -9.03
N THR A 99 6.54 -7.27 -8.26
CA THR A 99 6.67 -5.82 -8.50
C THR A 99 8.12 -5.35 -8.30
N ALA A 100 8.78 -5.81 -7.24
CA ALA A 100 10.17 -5.48 -6.98
C ALA A 100 11.11 -6.01 -8.06
N ALA A 101 10.97 -7.27 -8.47
CA ALA A 101 11.75 -7.84 -9.56
C ALA A 101 11.57 -7.04 -10.86
N LEU A 102 10.31 -6.68 -11.20
CA LEU A 102 10.01 -5.88 -12.36
C LEU A 102 10.64 -4.47 -12.26
N LEU A 103 10.53 -3.79 -11.13
CA LEU A 103 11.11 -2.47 -10.93
C LEU A 103 12.64 -2.48 -10.95
N VAL A 104 13.28 -3.52 -10.40
CA VAL A 104 14.74 -3.66 -10.47
C VAL A 104 15.21 -3.79 -11.93
N VAL A 105 14.51 -4.56 -12.74
CA VAL A 105 14.82 -4.67 -14.18
C VAL A 105 14.57 -3.34 -14.89
N LEU A 106 13.36 -2.77 -14.78
CA LEU A 106 12.99 -1.54 -15.48
C LEU A 106 13.87 -0.35 -15.10
N LEU A 107 14.15 -0.15 -13.82
CA LEU A 107 14.99 0.96 -13.35
C LEU A 107 16.47 0.71 -13.62
N GLY A 108 16.90 -0.56 -13.61
CA GLY A 108 18.23 -0.97 -14.07
C GLY A 108 18.44 -0.61 -15.53
N ASP A 109 17.47 -0.94 -16.39
CA ASP A 109 17.48 -0.61 -17.81
C ASP A 109 17.46 0.90 -18.03
N VAL A 110 16.65 1.66 -17.27
CA VAL A 110 16.66 3.13 -17.31
C VAL A 110 18.06 3.67 -17.01
N ARG A 111 18.72 3.17 -15.96
CA ARG A 111 20.08 3.62 -15.59
C ARG A 111 21.11 3.26 -16.65
N ALA A 112 21.01 2.09 -17.27
CA ALA A 112 21.92 1.65 -18.33
C ALA A 112 21.74 2.44 -19.65
N LEU A 113 20.50 2.81 -19.98
CA LEU A 113 20.14 3.47 -21.24
C LEU A 113 20.12 4.99 -21.16
N ALA A 114 20.24 5.59 -19.96
CA ALA A 114 20.14 7.04 -19.76
C ALA A 114 21.15 7.87 -20.57
N SER A 115 22.33 7.34 -20.85
CA SER A 115 23.39 8.00 -21.64
C SER A 115 23.40 7.59 -23.13
N SER A 116 22.51 6.69 -23.54
CA SER A 116 22.43 6.19 -24.92
C SER A 116 21.58 7.10 -25.80
N ALA A 117 21.89 7.16 -27.10
CA ALA A 117 21.08 7.86 -28.10
C ALA A 117 19.64 7.34 -28.16
N VAL A 118 19.42 6.06 -27.87
CA VAL A 118 18.08 5.43 -27.84
C VAL A 118 17.33 5.75 -26.53
N GLY A 119 18.05 6.23 -25.51
CA GLY A 119 17.51 6.52 -24.18
C GLY A 119 16.38 7.54 -24.19
N VAL A 120 16.40 8.50 -25.12
CA VAL A 120 15.35 9.54 -25.25
C VAL A 120 13.96 8.96 -25.43
N VAL A 121 13.84 7.82 -26.12
CA VAL A 121 12.53 7.18 -26.39
C VAL A 121 12.26 6.05 -25.40
N VAL A 122 13.28 5.25 -25.07
CA VAL A 122 13.09 4.05 -24.25
C VAL A 122 12.93 4.39 -22.76
N VAL A 123 13.66 5.38 -22.24
CA VAL A 123 13.58 5.75 -20.82
C VAL A 123 12.17 6.20 -20.42
N PRO A 124 11.48 7.11 -21.16
CA PRO A 124 10.10 7.47 -20.84
C PRO A 124 9.16 6.27 -20.83
N LEU A 125 9.30 5.34 -21.77
CA LEU A 125 8.49 4.12 -21.83
C LEU A 125 8.72 3.24 -20.60
N LEU A 126 9.97 3.00 -20.20
CA LEU A 126 10.31 2.21 -19.01
C LEU A 126 9.79 2.86 -17.72
N LEU A 127 9.83 4.19 -17.63
CA LEU A 127 9.25 4.94 -16.51
C LEU A 127 7.72 4.77 -16.46
N VAL A 128 7.03 4.85 -17.60
CA VAL A 128 5.58 4.61 -17.67
C VAL A 128 5.24 3.18 -17.23
N LEU A 129 6.02 2.18 -17.66
CA LEU A 129 5.85 0.80 -17.23
C LEU A 129 6.07 0.62 -15.72
N SER A 130 7.05 1.33 -15.15
CA SER A 130 7.34 1.32 -13.71
C SER A 130 6.17 1.91 -12.91
N VAL A 131 5.63 3.03 -13.37
CA VAL A 131 4.44 3.69 -12.79
C VAL A 131 3.22 2.77 -12.86
N LEU A 132 3.01 2.10 -14.00
CA LEU A 132 1.91 1.16 -14.18
C LEU A 132 2.06 -0.06 -13.26
N ALA A 133 3.28 -0.60 -13.12
CA ALA A 133 3.57 -1.72 -12.22
C ALA A 133 3.22 -1.37 -10.76
N LEU A 134 3.62 -0.18 -10.30
CA LEU A 134 3.28 0.30 -8.95
C LEU A 134 1.76 0.48 -8.78
N ALA A 135 1.09 1.07 -9.75
CA ALA A 135 -0.37 1.24 -9.71
C ALA A 135 -1.11 -0.10 -9.60
N VAL A 136 -0.70 -1.09 -10.40
CA VAL A 136 -1.27 -2.45 -10.39
C VAL A 136 -0.99 -3.15 -9.06
N ALA A 137 0.22 -3.01 -8.52
CA ALA A 137 0.59 -3.58 -7.23
C ALA A 137 -0.29 -3.03 -6.10
N ILE A 138 -0.44 -1.71 -6.01
CA ILE A 138 -1.28 -1.04 -5.01
C ILE A 138 -2.73 -1.54 -5.11
N LEU A 139 -3.33 -1.52 -6.31
CA LEU A 139 -4.69 -2.00 -6.52
C LEU A 139 -4.85 -3.49 -6.16
N SER A 140 -3.84 -4.30 -6.46
CA SER A 140 -3.85 -5.73 -6.14
C SER A 140 -3.79 -5.97 -4.63
N LEU A 141 -2.99 -5.19 -3.89
CA LEU A 141 -2.91 -5.25 -2.42
C LEU A 141 -4.24 -4.85 -1.77
N VAL A 142 -4.90 -3.81 -2.29
CA VAL A 142 -6.25 -3.43 -1.83
C VAL A 142 -7.26 -4.54 -2.14
N ALA A 143 -7.23 -5.11 -3.34
CA ALA A 143 -8.17 -6.15 -3.76
C ALA A 143 -8.06 -7.44 -2.91
N ILE A 144 -6.85 -7.90 -2.57
CA ILE A 144 -6.68 -9.07 -1.70
C ILE A 144 -7.08 -8.79 -0.24
N ALA A 145 -7.01 -7.54 0.21
CA ALA A 145 -7.48 -7.14 1.53
C ALA A 145 -9.02 -7.07 1.61
N GLU A 146 -9.68 -6.72 0.49
CA GLU A 146 -11.14 -6.75 0.35
C GLU A 146 -11.68 -8.17 0.18
N VAL A 147 -11.06 -8.99 -0.68
CA VAL A 147 -11.50 -10.36 -0.98
C VAL A 147 -10.30 -11.33 -0.88
N PRO A 148 -9.91 -11.78 0.34
CA PRO A 148 -8.75 -12.65 0.54
C PRO A 148 -8.82 -13.99 -0.18
N ILE A 149 -10.04 -14.46 -0.48
CA ILE A 149 -10.31 -15.75 -1.14
C ILE A 149 -10.06 -15.67 -2.66
N ALA A 150 -10.07 -14.47 -3.25
CA ALA A 150 -9.94 -14.28 -4.70
C ALA A 150 -8.64 -14.88 -5.26
N ARG A 151 -8.70 -15.45 -6.46
CA ARG A 151 -7.53 -16.00 -7.15
C ARG A 151 -6.64 -14.86 -7.62
N LEU A 152 -5.32 -15.02 -7.47
CA LEU A 152 -4.35 -13.97 -7.79
C LEU A 152 -4.42 -13.52 -9.26
N ARG A 153 -4.70 -14.46 -10.18
CA ARG A 153 -4.86 -14.16 -11.61
C ARG A 153 -6.01 -13.19 -11.88
N ASP A 154 -7.13 -13.37 -11.18
CA ASP A 154 -8.32 -12.54 -11.38
C ASP A 154 -8.12 -11.16 -10.77
N VAL A 155 -7.46 -11.10 -9.61
CA VAL A 155 -7.02 -9.85 -8.98
C VAL A 155 -6.10 -9.05 -9.90
N LEU A 156 -5.05 -9.66 -10.44
CA LEU A 156 -4.10 -8.97 -11.33
C LEU A 156 -4.76 -8.47 -12.60
N ARG A 157 -5.64 -9.27 -13.22
CA ARG A 157 -6.40 -8.85 -14.41
C ARG A 157 -7.29 -7.65 -14.11
N ALA A 158 -8.04 -7.68 -13.01
CA ALA A 158 -8.87 -6.57 -12.60
C ALA A 158 -8.03 -5.31 -12.30
N ALA A 159 -6.91 -5.47 -11.60
CA ALA A 159 -6.00 -4.37 -11.27
C ALA A 159 -5.37 -3.73 -12.51
N VAL A 160 -4.94 -4.52 -13.50
CA VAL A 160 -4.41 -4.00 -14.77
C VAL A 160 -5.49 -3.24 -15.54
N LEU A 161 -6.66 -3.85 -15.73
CA LEU A 161 -7.76 -3.23 -16.49
C LEU A 161 -8.25 -1.92 -15.84
N LEU A 162 -8.43 -1.94 -14.52
CA LEU A 162 -8.90 -0.76 -13.78
C LEU A 162 -7.81 0.31 -13.62
N GLY A 163 -6.55 -0.09 -13.44
CA GLY A 163 -5.42 0.84 -13.35
C GLY A 163 -5.24 1.65 -14.64
N VAL A 164 -5.40 1.01 -15.79
CA VAL A 164 -5.35 1.71 -17.09
C VAL A 164 -6.61 2.52 -17.35
N ARG A 165 -7.81 1.94 -17.11
CA ARG A 165 -9.08 2.60 -17.42
C ARG A 165 -9.41 3.77 -16.49
N ARG A 166 -8.91 3.74 -15.24
CA ARG A 166 -9.13 4.76 -14.21
C ARG A 166 -7.80 5.34 -13.73
N TRP A 167 -6.91 5.66 -14.67
CA TRP A 167 -5.56 6.15 -14.41
C TRP A 167 -5.50 7.32 -13.41
N TYR A 168 -6.50 8.20 -13.40
CA TYR A 168 -6.57 9.34 -12.48
C TYR A 168 -6.63 8.90 -11.01
N LEU A 169 -7.33 7.79 -10.69
CA LEU A 169 -7.34 7.25 -9.32
C LEU A 169 -5.99 6.63 -8.99
N SER A 170 -5.39 5.89 -9.90
CA SER A 170 -4.04 5.33 -9.71
C SER A 170 -3.01 6.43 -9.47
N LEU A 171 -3.10 7.55 -10.20
CA LEU A 171 -2.22 8.70 -10.02
C LEU A 171 -2.37 9.32 -8.64
N VAL A 172 -3.58 9.44 -8.10
CA VAL A 172 -3.81 9.92 -6.73
C VAL A 172 -3.14 9.01 -5.69
N SER A 173 -3.33 7.69 -5.79
CA SER A 173 -2.66 6.74 -4.89
C SER A 173 -1.13 6.81 -4.99
N LEU A 174 -0.60 6.96 -6.19
CA LEU A 174 0.84 7.10 -6.43
C LEU A 174 1.37 8.41 -5.85
N LEU A 175 0.64 9.52 -6.00
CA LEU A 175 1.01 10.81 -5.44
C LEU A 175 1.05 10.75 -3.90
N ILE A 176 0.04 10.16 -3.27
CA ILE A 176 0.01 9.96 -1.82
C ILE A 176 1.19 9.09 -1.38
N GLY A 177 1.47 8.00 -2.10
CA GLY A 177 2.63 7.14 -1.84
C GLY A 177 3.96 7.89 -1.99
N ALA A 178 4.11 8.71 -3.03
CA ALA A 178 5.30 9.52 -3.27
C ALA A 178 5.51 10.57 -2.18
N VAL A 179 4.46 11.25 -1.75
CA VAL A 179 4.52 12.19 -0.61
C VAL A 179 4.92 11.45 0.67
N GLN A 180 4.36 10.27 0.92
CA GLN A 180 4.72 9.47 2.09
C GLN A 180 6.19 9.00 2.04
N LEU A 181 6.70 8.62 0.88
CA LEU A 181 8.12 8.27 0.68
C LEU A 181 9.03 9.48 0.89
N ALA A 182 8.64 10.66 0.39
CA ALA A 182 9.38 11.89 0.62
C ALA A 182 9.41 12.27 2.11
N LEU A 183 8.28 12.16 2.81
CA LEU A 183 8.24 12.33 4.27
C LEU A 183 9.13 11.31 4.97
N PHE A 184 9.13 10.06 4.53
CA PHE A 184 9.97 9.02 5.13
C PHE A 184 11.47 9.29 4.93
N ALA A 185 11.87 9.82 3.78
CA ALA A 185 13.26 10.19 3.51
C ALA A 185 13.74 11.39 4.35
N ASN A 186 12.86 12.34 4.67
CA ASN A 186 13.23 13.56 5.39
C ASN A 186 12.95 13.49 6.91
N LEU A 187 11.91 12.76 7.31
CA LEU A 187 11.36 12.69 8.67
C LEU A 187 10.91 11.25 9.01
N PRO A 188 11.83 10.26 9.03
CA PRO A 188 11.49 8.84 9.08
C PRO A 188 10.62 8.45 10.29
N ALA A 189 10.90 9.01 11.47
CA ALA A 189 10.14 8.74 12.68
C ALA A 189 8.68 9.22 12.60
N ILE A 190 8.46 10.43 12.07
CA ILE A 190 7.11 11.01 11.92
C ILE A 190 6.36 10.28 10.81
N ALA A 191 7.04 10.01 9.70
CA ALA A 191 6.46 9.32 8.56
C ALA A 191 5.96 7.93 8.94
N ALA A 192 6.78 7.13 9.63
CA ALA A 192 6.41 5.78 10.02
C ALA A 192 5.43 5.75 11.22
N GLY A 193 5.62 6.63 12.20
CA GLY A 193 4.86 6.61 13.46
C GLY A 193 3.50 7.31 13.41
N VAL A 194 3.33 8.29 12.51
CA VAL A 194 2.13 9.15 12.48
C VAL A 194 1.42 9.07 11.13
N THR A 195 2.11 9.37 10.03
CA THR A 195 1.42 9.59 8.74
C THR A 195 1.18 8.32 7.93
N ALA A 196 1.87 7.22 8.21
CA ALA A 196 1.77 5.98 7.43
C ALA A 196 0.34 5.43 7.34
N ALA A 197 -0.37 5.27 8.47
CA ALA A 197 -1.74 4.79 8.50
C ALA A 197 -2.69 5.74 7.78
N ALA A 198 -2.52 7.05 7.92
CA ALA A 198 -3.34 8.04 7.23
C ALA A 198 -3.13 7.99 5.70
N ALA A 199 -1.88 7.93 5.24
CA ALA A 199 -1.54 7.80 3.83
C ALA A 199 -2.10 6.48 3.24
N LEU A 200 -1.91 5.36 3.95
CA LEU A 200 -2.43 4.07 3.54
C LEU A 200 -3.97 4.01 3.58
N TYR A 201 -4.62 4.69 4.52
CA TYR A 201 -6.07 4.81 4.56
C TYR A 201 -6.60 5.52 3.30
N LEU A 202 -5.97 6.62 2.89
CA LEU A 202 -6.35 7.32 1.65
C LEU A 202 -6.11 6.45 0.42
N ILE A 203 -4.98 5.75 0.36
CA ILE A 203 -4.67 4.80 -0.73
C ILE A 203 -5.71 3.68 -0.78
N TRP A 204 -6.09 3.11 0.37
CA TRP A 204 -7.12 2.09 0.47
C TRP A 204 -8.50 2.60 0.06
N ALA A 205 -8.93 3.76 0.57
CA ALA A 205 -10.23 4.34 0.25
C ALA A 205 -10.35 4.62 -1.25
N ASN A 206 -9.29 5.16 -1.85
CA ASN A 206 -9.20 5.39 -3.29
C ASN A 206 -9.20 4.08 -4.10
N GLY A 207 -8.43 3.08 -3.68
CA GLY A 207 -8.37 1.76 -4.32
C GLY A 207 -9.70 1.02 -4.25
N ARG A 208 -10.37 1.04 -3.11
CA ARG A 208 -11.71 0.46 -2.93
C ARG A 208 -12.73 1.13 -3.83
N TYR A 209 -12.66 2.46 -3.99
CA TYR A 209 -13.49 3.19 -4.94
C TYR A 209 -13.24 2.74 -6.38
N ALA A 210 -11.96 2.55 -6.78
CA ALA A 210 -11.60 2.04 -8.09
C ALA A 210 -12.13 0.60 -8.34
N LEU A 211 -12.13 -0.25 -7.30
CA LEU A 211 -12.54 -1.65 -7.34
C LEU A 211 -14.07 -1.86 -7.23
N ARG A 212 -14.87 -0.84 -6.93
CA ARG A 212 -16.33 -0.95 -6.80
C ARG A 212 -17.03 -1.76 -7.92
N PRO A 213 -16.67 -1.65 -9.21
CA PRO A 213 -17.35 -2.40 -10.27
C PRO A 213 -17.14 -3.91 -10.23
N VAL A 214 -16.11 -4.40 -9.52
CA VAL A 214 -15.73 -5.82 -9.46
C VAL A 214 -15.86 -6.42 -8.07
N LEU A 215 -16.04 -5.59 -7.04
CA LEU A 215 -16.37 -6.06 -5.71
C LEU A 215 -17.82 -6.55 -5.71
N PRO A 216 -18.13 -7.66 -5.02
CA PRO A 216 -19.52 -8.07 -4.81
C PRO A 216 -20.28 -6.88 -4.26
N ALA A 217 -21.43 -6.54 -4.85
CA ALA A 217 -22.35 -5.62 -4.22
C ALA A 217 -22.60 -6.15 -2.80
N ALA A 218 -22.42 -5.31 -1.78
CA ALA A 218 -22.82 -5.69 -0.44
C ALA A 218 -24.32 -5.98 -0.51
N GLU A 219 -24.67 -7.26 -0.58
CA GLU A 219 -26.05 -7.72 -0.56
C GLU A 219 -26.67 -7.10 0.69
N PRO A 220 -27.72 -6.27 0.57
CA PRO A 220 -28.47 -5.88 1.75
C PRO A 220 -28.99 -7.18 2.35
N LEU A 221 -28.63 -7.44 3.61
CA LEU A 221 -29.22 -8.52 4.40
C LEU A 221 -30.73 -8.34 4.28
N THR A 222 -31.38 -9.22 3.53
CA THR A 222 -32.83 -9.38 3.59
C THR A 222 -33.13 -9.94 4.97
N ASP A 223 -33.83 -9.13 5.76
CA ASP A 223 -34.40 -9.49 7.06
C ASP A 223 -35.25 -10.78 6.98
#